data_AF-G3SET6-F1
#
_entry.id   AF-G3SET6-F1
#
_cell.length_a   1.000
_cell.length_b   1.000
_cell.length_c   1.000
_cell.angle_alpha   90.00
_cell.angle_beta   90.00
_cell.angle_gamma   90.00
#
_symmetry.space_group_name_H-M   'P 1'
#
loop_
_entity.id
_entity.type
_entity.pdbx_description
1 polymer ?
#
loop_
_entity_poly.entity_id
_entity_poly.type
_entity_poly.pdbx_seq_one_letter_code
_entity_poly.pdbx_strand_id
1 'polypeptide(L)'
;MAHAALSAAPSNPRLLRVALLLLLLVAAGRRAAGAPLATELRCQCLQTLQGIHLKNIQSVKVKSPGPHCAQTEVIATLKNGQKACLNPASPMVKKIIEKMLKNGKSN
;
A
#
# COMPACT_ATOMS: atom_id res chain seq x y z
N MET A 1 7.47 -23.50 -52.34
CA MET A 1 8.14 -23.12 -51.07
C MET A 1 9.20 -22.10 -51.41
N ALA A 2 9.01 -20.83 -51.05
CA ALA A 2 9.95 -19.76 -51.37
C ALA A 2 10.89 -19.56 -50.18
N HIS A 3 12.15 -19.97 -50.31
CA HIS A 3 13.20 -19.57 -49.39
C HIS A 3 13.67 -18.17 -49.78
N ALA A 4 13.41 -17.20 -48.92
CA ALA A 4 13.99 -15.87 -49.05
C ALA A 4 15.50 -15.98 -48.78
N ALA A 5 16.30 -15.68 -49.80
CA ALA A 5 17.74 -15.52 -49.65
C ALA A 5 18.01 -14.31 -48.73
N LEU A 6 18.63 -14.54 -47.58
CA LEU A 6 19.16 -13.45 -46.76
C LEU A 6 20.41 -12.91 -47.46
N SER A 7 20.24 -11.78 -48.15
CA SER A 7 21.35 -10.98 -48.65
C SER A 7 22.16 -10.46 -47.47
N ALA A 8 23.36 -11.01 -47.26
CA ALA A 8 24.34 -10.46 -46.35
C ALA A 8 24.86 -9.14 -46.94
N ALA A 9 24.27 -8.01 -46.53
CA ALA A 9 24.78 -6.69 -46.83
C ALA A 9 26.18 -6.52 -46.22
N PRO A 10 27.09 -5.73 -46.83
CA PRO A 10 28.40 -5.43 -46.25
C PRO A 10 28.18 -4.70 -44.93
N SER A 11 28.26 -5.44 -43.84
CA SER A 11 28.01 -4.93 -42.50
C SER A 11 29.21 -4.07 -42.10
N ASN A 12 29.09 -2.77 -42.34
CA ASN A 12 30.06 -1.78 -41.88
C ASN A 12 30.25 -2.00 -40.37
N PRO A 13 31.48 -2.26 -39.89
CA PRO A 13 31.73 -2.58 -38.47
C PRO A 13 31.27 -1.45 -37.53
N ARG A 14 31.16 -0.22 -38.06
CA ARG A 14 30.55 0.92 -37.35
C ARG A 14 29.07 0.72 -37.08
N LEU A 15 28.31 0.21 -38.05
CA LEU A 15 26.88 -0.06 -37.91
C LEU A 15 26.63 -1.22 -36.94
N LEU A 16 27.47 -2.26 -36.99
CA LEU A 16 27.39 -3.39 -36.06
C LEU A 16 27.63 -2.96 -34.61
N ARG A 17 28.63 -2.11 -34.38
CA ARG A 17 28.91 -1.53 -33.05
C ARG A 17 27.76 -0.68 -32.54
N VAL A 18 27.16 0.14 -33.40
CA VAL A 18 25.99 0.97 -33.03
C VAL A 18 24.79 0.09 -32.68
N ALA A 19 24.51 -0.95 -33.47
CA ALA A 19 23.43 -1.90 -33.19
C ALA A 19 23.64 -2.63 -31.86
N LEU A 20 24.88 -3.07 -31.57
CA LEU A 20 25.24 -3.74 -30.32
C LEU A 20 25.10 -2.80 -29.11
N LEU A 21 25.53 -1.54 -29.24
CA LEU A 21 25.35 -0.52 -28.20
C LEU A 21 23.86 -0.28 -27.92
N LEU A 22 23.04 -0.16 -28.97
CA LEU A 22 21.59 0.01 -28.83
C LEU A 22 20.94 -1.17 -28.09
N LEU A 23 21.33 -2.40 -28.42
CA LEU A 23 20.87 -3.63 -27.75
C LEU A 23 21.23 -3.64 -26.26
N LEU A 24 22.47 -3.25 -25.91
CA LEU A 24 22.92 -3.17 -24.52
C LEU A 24 22.17 -2.09 -23.72
N LEU A 25 21.89 -0.93 -24.33
CA LEU A 25 21.09 0.14 -23.73
C LEU A 25 19.66 -0.30 -23.44
N VAL A 26 19.02 -1.01 -24.37
CA VAL A 26 17.67 -1.56 -24.18
C VAL A 26 17.65 -2.63 -23.08
N ALA A 27 18.68 -3.49 -23.01
CA ALA A 27 18.80 -4.51 -21.97
C ALA A 27 19.05 -3.90 -20.57
N ALA A 28 19.85 -2.84 -20.49
CA ALA A 28 20.13 -2.12 -19.26
C ALA A 28 18.91 -1.29 -18.77
N GLY A 29 18.18 -0.66 -19.68
CA GLY A 29 16.99 0.13 -19.37
C GLY A 29 15.80 -0.66 -18.83
N ARG A 30 15.82 -1.99 -18.93
CA ARG A 30 14.77 -2.86 -18.36
C ARG A 30 14.95 -3.19 -16.87
N ARG A 31 16.02 -2.72 -16.23
CA ARG A 31 16.21 -2.90 -14.78
C ARG A 31 15.75 -1.68 -13.98
N ALA A 32 14.44 -1.47 -14.00
CA ALA A 32 13.75 -0.72 -12.96
C ALA A 32 12.36 -1.32 -12.72
N ALA A 33 12.30 -2.65 -12.57
CA ALA A 33 11.22 -3.22 -11.78
C ALA A 33 11.52 -2.77 -10.35
N GLY A 34 10.97 -1.61 -9.97
CA GLY A 34 11.05 -1.11 -8.61
C GLY A 34 10.65 -2.25 -7.70
N ALA A 35 11.63 -2.79 -6.96
CA ALA A 35 11.30 -3.44 -5.71
C ALA A 35 10.40 -2.44 -5.00
N PRO A 36 9.23 -2.84 -4.47
CA PRO A 36 8.46 -1.94 -3.64
C PRO A 36 9.41 -1.57 -2.51
N LEU A 37 10.01 -0.38 -2.61
CA LEU A 37 10.79 0.22 -1.57
C LEU A 37 9.87 0.14 -0.39
N ALA A 38 10.28 -0.61 0.64
CA ALA A 38 9.49 -0.87 1.82
C ALA A 38 8.95 0.47 2.31
N THR A 39 7.74 0.79 1.86
CA THR A 39 6.93 1.88 2.37
C THR A 39 6.68 1.37 3.76
N GLU A 40 7.38 2.02 4.68
CA GLU A 40 7.71 1.50 6.00
C GLU A 40 6.55 0.70 6.58
N LEU A 41 6.83 -0.47 7.18
CA LEU A 41 5.86 -1.31 7.90
C LEU A 41 5.29 -0.57 9.13
N ARG A 42 4.71 0.61 8.92
CA ARG A 42 4.26 1.52 9.95
C ARG A 42 2.76 1.51 9.93
N CYS A 43 2.24 1.09 11.07
CA CYS A 43 0.85 1.25 11.41
C CYS A 43 0.48 2.74 11.31
N GLN A 44 -0.76 3.01 10.91
CA GLN A 44 -1.31 4.36 10.88
C GLN A 44 -1.37 4.99 12.28
N CYS A 45 -1.45 4.14 13.31
CA CYS A 45 -1.45 4.51 14.71
C CYS A 45 -0.07 4.36 15.34
N LEU A 46 0.58 5.49 15.67
CA LEU A 46 1.83 5.49 16.46
C LEU A 46 1.57 5.52 17.97
N GLN A 47 0.46 6.13 18.39
CA GLN A 47 0.02 6.22 19.78
C GLN A 47 -1.48 6.02 19.88
N THR A 48 -1.90 5.33 20.93
CA THR A 48 -3.32 5.16 21.26
C THR A 48 -3.72 6.13 22.36
N LEU A 49 -4.81 6.86 22.16
CA LEU A 49 -5.41 7.71 23.19
C LEU A 49 -6.37 6.88 24.05
N GLN A 50 -6.37 7.19 25.35
CA GLN A 50 -7.29 6.62 26.33
C GLN A 50 -8.30 7.69 26.77
N GLY A 51 -9.46 7.27 27.29
CA GLY A 51 -10.43 8.18 27.91
C GLY A 51 -11.39 8.91 26.96
N ILE A 52 -11.51 8.50 25.69
CA ILE A 52 -12.48 9.10 24.77
C ILE A 52 -13.90 8.60 25.08
N HIS A 53 -14.79 9.51 25.45
CA HIS A 53 -16.21 9.20 25.65
C HIS A 53 -16.94 8.90 24.34
N LEU A 54 -17.78 7.85 24.34
CA LEU A 54 -18.60 7.44 23.18
C LEU A 54 -19.42 8.59 22.57
N LYS A 55 -19.90 9.54 23.40
CA LYS A 55 -20.74 10.67 22.95
C LYS A 55 -20.02 11.57 21.93
N ASN A 56 -18.69 11.58 21.96
CA ASN A 56 -17.84 12.41 21.09
C ASN A 56 -17.39 11.65 19.84
N ILE A 57 -17.63 10.34 19.76
CA ILE A 57 -17.26 9.51 18.61
C ILE A 57 -18.38 9.59 17.58
N GLN A 58 -18.01 9.88 16.33
CA GLN A 58 -18.91 9.91 15.18
C GLN A 58 -18.87 8.57 14.43
N SER A 59 -17.68 8.03 14.19
CA SER A 59 -17.49 6.75 13.49
C SER A 59 -16.26 6.02 13.98
N VAL A 60 -16.22 4.70 13.79
CA VAL A 60 -15.08 3.85 14.14
C VAL A 60 -14.73 2.99 12.94
N LYS A 61 -13.45 2.94 12.60
CA LYS A 61 -12.89 2.05 11.59
C LYS A 61 -11.93 1.07 12.26
N VAL A 62 -12.16 -0.22 12.04
CA VAL A 62 -11.25 -1.29 12.47
C VAL A 62 -10.45 -1.74 11.26
N LYS A 63 -9.12 -1.75 11.37
CA LYS A 63 -8.22 -2.30 10.35
C LYS A 63 -7.59 -3.56 10.92
N SER A 64 -7.81 -4.68 10.24
CA SER A 64 -7.18 -5.94 10.58
C SER A 64 -5.67 -5.89 10.28
N PRO A 65 -4.87 -6.75 10.95
CA PRO A 65 -3.46 -6.94 10.62
C PRO A 65 -3.27 -7.26 9.13
N GLY A 66 -2.20 -6.73 8.54
CA GLY A 66 -1.85 -6.94 7.15
C GLY A 66 -0.33 -6.92 6.92
N PRO A 67 0.12 -7.09 5.66
CA PRO A 67 1.55 -7.19 5.33
C PRO A 67 2.36 -5.94 5.72
N HIS A 68 1.70 -4.79 5.90
CA HIS A 68 2.34 -3.52 6.26
C HIS A 68 2.18 -3.15 7.74
N CYS A 69 1.33 -3.83 8.51
CA CYS A 69 1.13 -3.58 9.94
C CYS A 69 0.57 -4.85 10.61
N ALA A 70 1.33 -5.43 11.54
CA ALA A 70 0.97 -6.68 12.21
C ALA A 70 -0.09 -6.51 13.33
N GLN A 71 -0.43 -5.26 13.69
CA GLN A 71 -1.34 -4.96 14.78
C GLN A 71 -2.73 -4.57 14.24
N THR A 72 -3.78 -4.97 14.98
CA THR A 72 -5.13 -4.46 14.73
C THR A 72 -5.20 -2.99 15.12
N GLU A 73 -5.66 -2.14 14.21
CA GLU A 73 -5.83 -0.72 14.48
C GLU A 73 -7.32 -0.39 14.65
N VAL A 74 -7.65 0.39 15.67
CA VAL A 74 -9.00 0.94 15.85
C VAL A 74 -8.90 2.45 15.78
N ILE A 75 -9.45 3.04 14.72
CA ILE A 75 -9.39 4.47 14.45
C ILE A 75 -10.79 5.05 14.62
N ALA A 76 -10.96 5.90 15.64
CA ALA A 76 -12.19 6.65 15.86
C ALA A 76 -12.11 8.03 15.20
N THR A 77 -13.16 8.40 14.47
CA THR A 77 -13.38 9.77 14.04
C THR A 77 -14.33 10.42 15.04
N LEU A 78 -13.90 11.52 15.64
CA LEU A 78 -14.68 12.29 16.59
C LEU A 78 -15.61 13.26 15.85
N LYS A 79 -16.67 13.72 16.52
CA LYS A 79 -17.64 14.69 15.97
C LYS A 79 -17.02 16.02 15.57
N ASN A 80 -15.88 16.39 16.17
CA ASN A 80 -15.10 17.57 15.80
C ASN A 80 -14.19 17.33 14.58
N GLY A 81 -14.29 16.17 13.91
CA GLY A 81 -13.48 15.79 12.75
C GLY A 81 -12.10 15.23 13.08
N GLN A 82 -11.67 15.27 14.35
CA GLN A 82 -10.38 14.73 14.74
C GLN A 82 -10.38 13.20 14.68
N LYS A 83 -9.24 12.62 14.29
CA LYS A 83 -9.03 11.17 14.29
C LYS A 83 -8.17 10.79 15.48
N ALA A 84 -8.60 9.76 16.20
CA ALA A 84 -7.90 9.22 17.35
C ALA A 84 -7.75 7.71 17.21
N CYS A 85 -6.56 7.21 17.49
CA CYS A 85 -6.30 5.78 17.58
C CYS A 85 -6.68 5.28 18.98
N LEU A 86 -7.40 4.18 19.03
CA LEU A 86 -7.87 3.55 20.26
C LEU A 86 -7.16 2.21 20.47
N ASN A 87 -6.94 1.83 21.73
CA ASN A 87 -6.32 0.56 22.05
C ASN A 87 -7.31 -0.61 21.86
N PRO A 88 -7.10 -1.54 20.90
CA PRO A 88 -8.00 -2.66 20.66
C PRO A 88 -8.14 -3.63 21.85
N ALA A 89 -7.13 -3.69 22.72
CA ALA A 89 -7.17 -4.54 23.92
C ALA A 89 -8.02 -3.94 25.05
N SER A 90 -8.36 -2.65 24.99
CA SER A 90 -9.11 -1.97 26.05
C SER A 90 -10.57 -2.44 26.11
N PRO A 91 -11.10 -2.84 27.29
CA PRO A 91 -12.50 -3.18 27.47
C PRO A 91 -13.47 -2.04 27.09
N MET A 92 -13.04 -0.78 27.27
CA MET A 92 -13.84 0.38 26.88
C MET A 92 -14.03 0.45 25.36
N VAL A 93 -12.98 0.11 24.60
CA VAL A 93 -13.01 0.16 23.12
C VAL A 93 -13.92 -0.91 22.55
N LYS A 94 -13.95 -2.10 23.14
CA LYS A 94 -14.92 -3.15 22.78
C LYS A 94 -16.36 -2.67 22.95
N LYS A 95 -16.68 -2.03 24.10
CA LYS A 95 -18.00 -1.43 24.35
C LYS A 95 -18.35 -0.32 23.35
N ILE A 96 -17.37 0.50 22.95
CA ILE A 96 -17.56 1.52 21.89
C ILE A 96 -18.03 0.85 20.60
N ILE A 97 -17.31 -0.18 20.14
CA ILE A 97 -17.59 -0.89 18.89
C ILE A 97 -18.98 -1.55 18.95
N GLU A 98 -19.29 -2.25 20.03
CA GLU A 98 -20.61 -2.90 20.22
C GLU A 98 -21.76 -1.88 20.16
N LYS A 99 -21.62 -0.73 20.84
CA LYS A 99 -22.66 0.30 20.85
C LYS A 99 -22.82 0.94 19.47
N MET A 100 -21.72 1.16 18.75
CA MET A 100 -21.74 1.65 17.36
C MET A 100 -22.48 0.68 16.43
N LEU A 101 -22.22 -0.63 16.54
CA LEU A 101 -22.89 -1.67 15.75
C LEU A 101 -24.39 -1.76 16.09
N LYS A 102 -24.76 -1.64 17.37
CA LYS A 102 -26.17 -1.65 17.80
C LYS A 102 -26.93 -0.43 17.28
N ASN A 103 -26.32 0.75 17.35
CA ASN A 103 -26.96 1.99 16.86
C ASN A 103 -27.13 1.99 15.34
N GLY A 104 -26.18 1.42 14.58
CA GLY A 104 -26.29 1.29 13.12
C GLY A 104 -27.30 0.24 12.64
N LYS A 105 -27.71 -0.69 13.49
CA LYS A 105 -28.71 -1.74 13.20
C LYS A 105 -30.15 -1.29 13.45
N SER A 106 -30.35 -0.20 14.19
CA SER A 106 -31.66 0.30 14.60
C SER A 106 -32.21 1.39 13.66
N ASN A 107 -31.67 1.51 12.45
CA ASN A 107 -32.09 2.48 11.45
C ASN A 107 -32.32 1.82 10.10
#